data_AF-A0A7R9FG37-F1
#
_entry.id   AF-A0A7R9FG37-F1
#
_cell.length_a   1.000
_cell.length_b   1.000
_cell.length_c   1.000
_cell.angle_alpha   90.00
_cell.angle_beta   90.00
_cell.angle_gamma   90.00
#
_symmetry.space_group_name_H-M   'P 1'
#
loop_
_entity.id
_entity.type
_entity.pdbx_description
1 polymer ?
#
loop_
_entity_poly.entity_id
_entity_poly.type
_entity_poly.pdbx_seq_one_letter_code
_entity_poly.pdbx_strand_id
1 'polypeptide(L)'
;MEKPVKKKVIVRKRREAREKGQPYINSRGKEIPAKQPPAEQASCSCKYECKNISSEQKQLLFLEFYKVDEESQGTYLLNHIQMLPIGRRRHGTYENPAESGHSYTNCDRDFGVIEKKRKAAKAITPKDLEALVASLAKDYLNTKDLTMSKISHFRISHKNPSTVKVASVLGLEGDVMVAWKKVDVLKKNANLDNVPDIHDLPKIHFKSKISREKKNDILGMIDYIEKEEDKDFYRALLENKDEEACNMEVSGIDVYDQSVFAFLVSRVYVFMTETILNLGLTPRRKLMNLVSSLERD
;
A
#
# COMPACT_ATOMS: atom_id res chain seq x y z
N MET A 1 -8.54 16.73 56.58
CA MET A 1 -8.63 16.26 55.17
C MET A 1 -7.67 17.08 54.33
N GLU A 2 -6.54 16.50 53.92
CA GLU A 2 -5.59 17.19 53.04
C GLU A 2 -6.20 17.38 51.64
N LYS A 3 -6.13 18.61 51.11
CA LYS A 3 -6.64 18.92 49.77
C LYS A 3 -5.82 18.16 48.72
N PRO A 4 -6.45 17.55 47.71
CA PRO A 4 -5.73 16.78 46.69
C PRO A 4 -4.76 17.70 45.92
N VAL A 5 -3.46 17.39 46.01
CA VAL A 5 -2.42 18.10 45.27
C VAL A 5 -2.64 17.87 43.78
N LYS A 6 -2.74 18.95 43.01
CA LYS A 6 -2.94 18.89 41.55
C LYS A 6 -1.83 18.06 40.88
N LYS A 7 -2.21 17.08 40.04
CA LYS A 7 -1.31 16.15 39.32
C LYS A 7 -0.08 16.83 38.67
N LYS A 8 -0.24 18.04 38.13
CA LYS A 8 0.86 18.83 37.52
C LYS A 8 1.98 19.18 38.51
N VAL A 9 1.65 19.50 39.76
CA VAL A 9 2.63 19.87 40.80
C VAL A 9 3.48 18.67 41.19
N ILE A 10 2.87 17.49 41.30
CA ILE A 10 3.58 16.23 41.61
C ILE A 10 4.57 15.88 40.50
N VAL A 11 4.16 16.02 39.23
CA VAL A 11 5.04 15.77 38.08
C VAL A 11 6.25 16.71 38.08
N ARG A 12 6.03 18.00 38.36
CA ARG A 12 7.10 19.00 38.45
C ARG A 12 8.10 18.67 39.56
N LYS A 13 7.62 18.40 40.79
CA LYS A 13 8.50 18.02 41.92
C LYS A 13 9.33 16.77 41.64
N ARG A 14 8.74 15.76 40.98
CA ARG A 14 9.47 14.54 40.55
C ARG A 14 10.54 14.82 39.49
N ARG A 15 10.28 15.79 38.61
CA ARG A 15 11.25 16.22 37.59
C ARG A 15 12.43 16.93 38.27
N GLU A 16 12.15 17.93 39.11
CA GLU A 16 13.17 18.66 39.88
C GLU A 16 14.02 17.75 40.77
N ALA A 17 13.41 16.76 41.43
CA ALA A 17 14.15 15.78 42.24
C ALA A 17 15.07 14.89 41.38
N ARG A 18 14.64 14.48 40.17
CA ARG A 18 15.47 13.70 39.26
C ARG A 18 16.68 14.48 38.75
N GLU A 19 16.47 15.74 38.40
CA GLU A 19 17.51 16.65 37.90
C GLU A 19 18.60 16.91 38.94
N LYS A 20 18.20 17.01 40.20
CA LYS A 20 19.13 17.18 41.34
C LYS A 20 19.69 15.87 41.89
N GLY A 21 19.33 14.73 41.28
CA GLY A 21 19.74 13.41 41.79
C GLY A 21 19.18 13.05 43.17
N GLN A 22 18.11 13.72 43.62
CA GLN A 22 17.46 13.52 44.91
C GLN A 22 16.51 12.31 44.90
N PRO A 23 16.17 11.74 46.07
CA PRO A 23 15.21 10.65 46.13
C PRO A 23 13.80 11.14 45.77
N TYR A 24 13.00 10.30 45.12
CA TYR A 24 11.62 10.64 44.76
C TYR A 24 10.73 9.41 44.63
N ILE A 25 9.42 9.60 44.81
CA ILE A 25 8.42 8.54 44.60
C ILE A 25 7.94 8.60 43.15
N ASN A 26 8.03 7.47 42.42
CA ASN A 26 7.58 7.40 41.04
C ASN A 26 6.04 7.38 40.91
N SER A 27 5.52 7.34 39.68
CA SER A 27 4.06 7.28 39.44
C SER A 27 3.37 6.02 39.96
N ARG A 28 4.14 4.97 40.23
CA ARG A 28 3.68 3.67 40.76
C ARG A 28 3.81 3.57 42.28
N GLY A 29 4.18 4.65 42.96
CA GLY A 29 4.38 4.65 44.42
C GLY A 29 5.69 4.04 44.90
N LYS A 30 6.62 3.68 44.00
CA LYS A 30 7.94 3.15 44.38
C LYS A 30 8.92 4.29 44.69
N GLU A 31 9.57 4.22 45.85
CA GLU A 31 10.68 5.10 46.21
C GLU A 31 11.91 4.81 45.35
N ILE A 32 12.43 5.85 44.73
CA ILE A 32 13.69 5.85 43.99
C ILE A 32 14.71 6.57 44.86
N PRO A 33 15.82 5.91 45.25
CA PRO A 33 16.84 6.54 46.10
C PRO A 33 17.58 7.65 45.36
N ALA A 34 18.28 8.49 46.13
CA ALA A 34 19.19 9.49 45.58
C ALA A 34 20.25 8.83 44.69
N LYS A 35 20.68 9.54 43.64
CA LYS A 35 21.80 9.14 42.80
C LYS A 35 23.04 9.05 43.68
N GLN A 36 23.70 7.91 43.63
CA GLN A 36 24.93 7.67 44.36
C GLN A 36 26.13 8.00 43.48
N PRO A 37 27.26 8.43 44.07
CA PRO A 37 28.49 8.61 43.32
C PRO A 37 28.92 7.30 42.66
N PRO A 38 29.71 7.37 41.58
CA PRO A 38 30.22 6.17 40.91
C PRO A 38 31.04 5.30 41.86
N ALA A 39 31.02 3.98 41.64
CA ALA A 39 31.89 3.06 42.36
C ALA A 39 33.37 3.40 42.14
N GLU A 40 34.20 3.20 43.16
CA GLU A 40 35.63 3.54 43.11
C GLU A 40 36.34 2.85 41.94
N GLN A 41 36.08 1.55 41.78
CA GLN A 41 36.61 0.75 40.68
C GLN A 41 35.58 0.62 39.56
N ALA A 42 35.98 0.96 38.33
CA ALA A 42 35.16 0.70 37.16
C ALA A 42 35.36 -0.75 36.70
N SER A 43 34.28 -1.52 36.58
CA SER A 43 34.32 -2.94 36.22
C SER A 43 34.21 -3.21 34.72
N CYS A 44 34.19 -2.18 33.86
CA CYS A 44 33.93 -2.38 32.44
C CYS A 44 35.21 -2.65 31.62
N SER A 45 35.07 -3.53 30.63
CA SER A 45 36.08 -3.85 29.60
C SER A 45 35.98 -2.94 28.36
N CYS A 46 35.46 -1.72 28.54
CA CYS A 46 35.24 -0.75 27.45
C CYS A 46 36.55 -0.40 26.71
N LYS A 47 36.50 -0.14 25.41
CA LYS A 47 37.66 0.38 24.63
C LYS A 47 38.15 1.74 25.14
N TYR A 48 37.27 2.50 25.78
CA TYR A 48 37.54 3.85 26.29
C TYR A 48 38.33 3.88 27.61
N GLU A 49 38.90 2.73 28.02
CA GLU A 49 39.79 2.64 29.18
C GLU A 49 39.20 3.24 30.47
N CYS A 50 37.89 3.08 30.68
CA CYS A 50 37.15 3.67 31.79
C CYS A 50 37.74 3.28 33.19
N LYS A 51 38.51 2.18 33.25
CA LYS A 51 39.29 1.73 34.42
C LYS A 51 40.45 2.66 34.81
N ASN A 52 40.94 3.47 33.88
CA ASN A 52 42.05 4.41 34.09
C ASN A 52 41.59 5.73 34.72
N ILE A 53 40.29 5.98 34.81
CA ILE A 53 39.74 7.18 35.47
C ILE A 53 39.80 6.98 36.98
N SER A 54 40.44 7.91 37.69
CA SER A 54 40.56 7.85 39.15
C SER A 54 39.19 7.96 39.83
N SER A 55 39.06 7.36 41.02
CA SER A 55 37.84 7.47 41.84
C SER A 55 37.51 8.94 42.16
N GLU A 56 38.53 9.72 42.49
CA GLU A 56 38.41 11.15 42.77
C GLU A 56 37.86 11.93 41.57
N GLN A 57 38.36 11.68 40.36
CA GLN A 57 37.88 12.34 39.15
C GLN A 57 36.42 11.95 38.84
N LYS A 58 36.03 10.69 39.07
CA LYS A 58 34.62 10.27 38.93
C LYS A 58 33.71 10.99 39.91
N GLN A 59 34.14 11.15 41.16
CA GLN A 59 33.39 11.88 42.19
C GLN A 59 33.27 13.36 41.84
N LEU A 60 34.36 13.98 41.40
CA LEU A 60 34.37 15.37 40.97
C LEU A 60 33.40 15.60 39.80
N LEU A 61 33.46 14.79 38.74
CA LEU A 61 32.55 14.88 37.60
C LEU A 61 31.08 14.69 38.00
N PHE A 62 30.82 13.79 38.96
CA PHE A 62 29.48 13.57 39.50
C PHE A 62 28.96 14.79 40.27
N LEU A 63 29.78 15.36 41.16
CA LEU A 63 29.43 16.53 41.96
C LEU A 63 29.24 17.76 41.09
N GLU A 64 30.12 17.99 40.12
CA GLU A 64 30.01 19.11 39.17
C GLU A 64 28.74 19.00 38.34
N PHE A 65 28.42 17.81 37.79
CA PHE A 65 27.22 17.61 36.99
C PHE A 65 25.92 17.93 37.75
N TYR A 66 25.78 17.44 38.99
CA TYR A 66 24.56 17.67 39.78
C TYR A 66 24.52 19.01 40.50
N LYS A 67 25.63 19.77 40.52
CA LYS A 67 25.67 21.16 40.99
C LYS A 67 25.08 22.14 39.96
N VAL A 68 25.16 21.77 38.68
CA VAL A 68 24.70 22.58 37.55
C VAL A 68 23.18 22.42 37.33
N ASP A 69 22.53 23.48 36.85
CA ASP A 69 21.11 23.52 36.53
C ASP A 69 20.75 22.70 35.28
N GLU A 70 19.47 22.34 35.13
CA GLU A 70 18.99 21.46 34.04
C GLU A 70 19.36 21.99 32.65
N GLU A 71 19.22 23.31 32.43
CA GLU A 71 19.46 23.92 31.12
C GLU A 71 20.94 23.82 30.72
N SER A 72 21.83 23.87 31.72
CA SER A 72 23.28 23.83 31.54
C SER A 72 23.88 22.41 31.58
N GLN A 73 23.16 21.40 32.12
CA GLN A 73 23.63 20.01 32.15
C GLN A 73 23.93 19.46 30.75
N GLY A 74 23.13 19.83 29.74
CA GLY A 74 23.38 19.45 28.35
C GLY A 74 24.71 19.99 27.84
N THR A 75 24.98 21.27 28.09
CA THR A 75 26.24 21.94 27.72
C THR A 75 27.43 21.32 28.44
N TYR A 76 27.30 21.01 29.73
CA TYR A 76 28.34 20.31 30.49
C TYR A 76 28.71 18.97 29.84
N LEU A 77 27.72 18.16 29.47
CA LEU A 77 27.98 16.89 28.77
C LEU A 77 28.64 17.11 27.41
N LEU A 78 28.17 18.09 26.62
CA LEU A 78 28.75 18.41 25.30
C LEU A 78 30.23 18.80 25.40
N ASN A 79 30.61 19.56 26.43
CA ASN A 79 32.00 19.96 26.66
C ASN A 79 32.93 18.76 26.98
N HIS A 80 32.38 17.66 27.51
CA HIS A 80 33.14 16.45 27.82
C HIS A 80 33.05 15.36 26.73
N ILE A 81 32.29 15.58 25.65
CA ILE A 81 32.20 14.65 24.53
C ILE A 81 33.38 14.86 23.58
N GLN A 82 34.14 13.79 23.34
CA GLN A 82 35.16 13.76 22.30
C GLN A 82 34.60 13.12 21.02
N MET A 83 34.69 13.84 19.91
CA MET A 83 34.33 13.30 18.59
C MET A 83 35.46 12.42 18.09
N LEU A 84 35.26 11.10 18.16
CA LEU A 84 36.19 10.12 17.61
C LEU A 84 35.69 9.61 16.25
N PRO A 85 36.57 9.34 15.28
CA PRO A 85 36.18 8.70 14.04
C PRO A 85 35.56 7.33 14.33
N ILE A 86 34.40 7.06 13.72
CA ILE A 86 33.63 5.84 13.96
C ILE A 86 34.34 4.66 13.28
N GLY A 87 35.17 3.95 14.05
CA GLY A 87 35.78 2.68 13.64
C GLY A 87 34.84 1.49 13.85
N ARG A 88 33.70 1.44 13.15
CA ARG A 88 32.85 0.24 13.14
C ARG A 88 33.59 -0.87 12.41
N ARG A 89 33.61 -2.09 12.98
CA ARG A 89 33.97 -3.29 12.22
C ARG A 89 32.96 -3.42 11.08
N ARG A 90 33.41 -3.18 9.86
CA ARG A 90 32.63 -3.42 8.65
C ARG A 90 32.77 -4.91 8.34
N HIS A 91 31.66 -5.61 8.11
CA HIS A 91 31.70 -7.00 7.65
C HIS A 91 32.03 -6.99 6.15
N GLY A 92 33.11 -7.65 5.74
CA GLY A 92 33.50 -7.79 4.33
C GLY A 92 34.75 -7.00 3.94
N THR A 93 35.44 -7.52 2.94
CA THR A 93 36.59 -6.87 2.28
C THR A 93 36.03 -6.09 1.09
N TYR A 94 35.99 -4.77 1.17
CA TYR A 94 35.56 -3.90 0.06
C TYR A 94 36.72 -2.96 -0.30
N GLU A 95 36.89 -2.68 -1.59
CA GLU A 95 37.87 -1.69 -2.06
C GLU A 95 37.45 -0.26 -1.67
N ASN A 96 36.14 0.02 -1.62
CA ASN A 96 35.60 1.32 -1.25
C ASN A 96 34.70 1.26 0.02
N PRO A 97 35.04 1.99 1.10
CA PRO A 97 34.21 2.08 2.30
C PRO A 97 32.79 2.63 2.07
N ALA A 98 32.48 3.29 0.97
CA ALA A 98 31.10 3.70 0.68
C ALA A 98 30.15 2.50 0.39
N GLU A 99 30.70 1.36 -0.02
CA GLU A 99 29.95 0.16 -0.44
C GLU A 99 29.55 -0.74 0.75
N SER A 100 30.16 -0.54 1.91
CA SER A 100 29.97 -1.41 3.08
C SER A 100 28.67 -1.13 3.86
N GLY A 101 27.89 -0.13 3.47
CA GLY A 101 26.57 0.11 4.07
C GLY A 101 25.55 -0.61 3.23
N HIS A 102 25.02 -1.73 3.75
CA HIS A 102 23.85 -2.49 3.27
C HIS A 102 23.51 -2.28 1.81
N SER A 103 23.65 -3.31 0.97
CA SER A 103 23.09 -3.32 -0.38
C SER A 103 21.68 -2.74 -0.34
N TYR A 104 21.55 -1.43 -0.59
CA TYR A 104 20.28 -0.81 -0.88
C TYR A 104 20.02 -1.33 -2.26
N THR A 105 19.42 -2.51 -2.32
CA THR A 105 18.80 -2.95 -3.55
C THR A 105 17.89 -1.80 -3.97
N ASN A 106 17.66 -1.61 -5.27
CA ASN A 106 16.76 -0.54 -5.71
C ASN A 106 15.42 -0.59 -4.95
N CYS A 107 15.00 -1.79 -4.52
CA CYS A 107 13.89 -2.03 -3.61
C CYS A 107 13.98 -1.25 -2.28
N ASP A 108 15.10 -1.27 -1.56
CA ASP A 108 15.24 -0.59 -0.26
C ASP A 108 15.17 0.94 -0.39
N ARG A 109 15.72 1.47 -1.49
CA ARG A 109 15.60 2.90 -1.83
C ARG A 109 14.16 3.27 -2.11
N ASP A 110 13.45 2.43 -2.86
CA ASP A 110 12.03 2.63 -3.18
C ASP A 110 11.16 2.53 -1.92
N PHE A 111 11.43 1.57 -1.03
CA PHE A 111 10.77 1.49 0.28
C PHE A 111 10.97 2.77 1.10
N GLY A 112 12.19 3.32 1.13
CA GLY A 112 12.45 4.59 1.81
C GLY A 112 11.67 5.78 1.23
N VAL A 113 11.46 5.82 -0.09
CA VAL A 113 10.63 6.83 -0.76
C VAL A 113 9.15 6.62 -0.45
N ILE A 114 8.68 5.37 -0.46
CA ILE A 114 7.30 4.99 -0.13
C ILE A 114 6.99 5.38 1.33
N GLU A 115 7.86 5.06 2.29
CA GLU A 115 7.67 5.42 3.69
C GLU A 115 7.63 6.94 3.91
N LYS A 116 8.49 7.70 3.23
CA LYS A 116 8.46 9.17 3.29
C LYS A 116 7.16 9.74 2.71
N LYS A 117 6.72 9.22 1.57
CA LYS A 117 5.43 9.62 0.96
C LYS A 117 4.25 9.23 1.84
N ARG A 118 4.27 8.05 2.49
CA ARG A 118 3.23 7.60 3.43
C ARG A 118 3.08 8.52 4.65
N LYS A 119 4.16 9.18 5.09
CA LYS A 119 4.10 10.15 6.18
C LYS A 119 3.42 11.47 5.78
N ALA A 120 3.48 11.83 4.50
CA ALA A 120 2.91 13.07 3.98
C ALA A 120 1.52 12.88 3.35
N ALA A 121 1.24 11.72 2.77
CA ALA A 121 -0.03 11.38 2.14
C ALA A 121 -0.91 10.55 3.07
N LYS A 122 -2.19 10.91 3.18
CA LYS A 122 -3.18 10.09 3.87
C LYS A 122 -3.36 8.80 3.07
N ALA A 123 -3.05 7.65 3.67
CA ALA A 123 -3.27 6.37 3.04
C ALA A 123 -4.77 6.20 2.76
N ILE A 124 -5.15 6.04 1.49
CA ILE A 124 -6.52 5.73 1.08
C ILE A 124 -6.71 4.24 1.31
N THR A 125 -7.62 3.87 2.21
CA THR A 125 -7.97 2.46 2.41
C THR A 125 -8.85 1.97 1.26
N PRO A 126 -8.94 0.65 1.01
CA PRO A 126 -9.88 0.13 0.01
C PRO A 126 -11.31 0.64 0.22
N LYS A 127 -11.75 0.79 1.48
CA LYS A 127 -13.08 1.36 1.83
C LYS A 127 -13.23 2.84 1.47
N ASP A 128 -12.15 3.61 1.62
CA ASP A 128 -12.17 5.03 1.22
C ASP A 128 -12.25 5.16 -0.30
N LEU A 129 -11.56 4.27 -1.02
CA LEU A 129 -11.69 4.16 -2.47
C LEU A 129 -13.14 3.80 -2.81
N GLU A 130 -13.71 2.76 -2.18
CA GLU A 130 -15.11 2.31 -2.32
C GLU A 130 -16.13 3.46 -2.15
N ALA A 131 -15.94 4.29 -1.14
CA ALA A 131 -16.79 5.45 -0.92
C ALA A 131 -16.63 6.50 -2.04
N LEU A 132 -15.41 6.69 -2.54
CA LEU A 132 -15.09 7.67 -3.57
C LEU A 132 -15.69 7.30 -4.93
N VAL A 133 -15.48 6.09 -5.47
CA VAL A 133 -16.11 5.77 -6.76
C VAL A 133 -17.62 5.53 -6.61
N ALA A 134 -18.14 5.16 -5.44
CA ALA A 134 -19.59 5.15 -5.21
C ALA A 134 -20.20 6.57 -5.29
N SER A 135 -19.53 7.59 -4.73
CA SER A 135 -19.99 8.97 -4.85
C SER A 135 -19.89 9.48 -6.30
N LEU A 136 -18.78 9.22 -6.99
CA LEU A 136 -18.62 9.59 -8.40
C LEU A 136 -19.61 8.86 -9.30
N ALA A 137 -19.83 7.57 -9.09
CA ALA A 137 -20.82 6.80 -9.85
C ALA A 137 -22.22 7.37 -9.63
N LYS A 138 -22.57 7.71 -8.38
CA LYS A 138 -23.84 8.32 -8.04
C LYS A 138 -24.02 9.66 -8.73
N ASP A 139 -22.98 10.47 -8.87
CA ASP A 139 -23.09 11.83 -9.41
C ASP A 139 -23.05 11.86 -10.94
N TYR A 140 -22.20 11.04 -11.57
CA TYR A 140 -21.88 11.16 -13.00
C TYR A 140 -22.47 10.05 -13.88
N LEU A 141 -22.75 8.86 -13.34
CA LEU A 141 -23.20 7.71 -14.15
C LEU A 141 -24.72 7.54 -14.15
N ASN A 142 -25.28 7.18 -15.30
CA ASN A 142 -26.65 6.71 -15.49
C ASN A 142 -26.65 5.26 -15.97
N THR A 143 -26.98 4.33 -15.09
CA THR A 143 -26.99 2.90 -15.39
C THR A 143 -28.38 2.35 -15.73
N LYS A 144 -29.43 3.18 -15.69
CA LYS A 144 -30.82 2.73 -15.88
C LYS A 144 -31.06 2.09 -17.25
N ASP A 145 -30.43 2.65 -18.28
CA ASP A 145 -30.67 2.27 -19.67
C ASP A 145 -29.79 1.12 -20.16
N LEU A 146 -28.82 0.69 -19.35
CA LEU A 146 -27.96 -0.46 -19.64
C LEU A 146 -28.73 -1.78 -19.50
N THR A 147 -29.66 -1.93 -18.55
CA THR A 147 -30.38 -3.21 -18.33
C THR A 147 -29.42 -4.42 -18.25
N MET A 148 -28.42 -4.33 -17.37
CA MET A 148 -27.27 -5.26 -17.32
C MET A 148 -27.63 -6.75 -17.31
N SER A 149 -28.77 -7.13 -16.72
CA SER A 149 -29.21 -8.53 -16.68
C SER A 149 -29.57 -9.13 -18.03
N LYS A 150 -29.71 -8.30 -19.08
CA LYS A 150 -30.10 -8.72 -20.44
C LYS A 150 -29.00 -8.47 -21.49
N ILE A 151 -27.86 -7.91 -21.07
CA ILE A 151 -26.74 -7.65 -21.96
C ILE A 151 -25.91 -8.93 -22.06
N SER A 152 -25.62 -9.36 -23.29
CA SER A 152 -24.65 -10.43 -23.54
C SER A 152 -23.26 -9.87 -23.87
N HIS A 153 -23.22 -8.72 -24.55
CA HIS A 153 -21.96 -8.07 -24.95
C HIS A 153 -22.05 -6.56 -24.71
N PHE A 154 -20.94 -5.96 -24.29
CA PHE A 154 -20.80 -4.51 -24.27
C PHE A 154 -19.44 -4.10 -24.83
N ARG A 155 -19.38 -2.90 -25.40
CA ARG A 155 -18.19 -2.35 -26.05
C ARG A 155 -18.06 -0.87 -25.73
N ILE A 156 -16.89 -0.49 -25.26
CA ILE A 156 -16.55 0.90 -24.93
C ILE A 156 -15.50 1.38 -25.92
N SER A 157 -15.74 2.53 -26.55
CA SER A 157 -14.75 3.12 -27.45
C SER A 157 -13.83 4.04 -26.68
N HIS A 158 -12.52 3.94 -26.92
CA HIS A 158 -11.55 4.88 -26.38
C HIS A 158 -11.80 6.32 -26.86
N LYS A 159 -12.32 6.51 -28.08
CA LYS A 159 -12.59 7.85 -28.62
C LYS A 159 -13.74 8.54 -27.89
N ASN A 160 -14.77 7.77 -27.52
CA ASN A 160 -15.99 8.27 -26.90
C ASN A 160 -16.35 7.39 -25.68
N PRO A 161 -15.67 7.57 -24.53
CA PRO A 161 -15.90 6.75 -23.34
C PRO A 161 -17.27 7.01 -22.70
N SER A 162 -17.96 8.09 -23.05
CA SER A 162 -19.31 8.39 -22.55
C SER A 162 -20.37 7.44 -23.10
N THR A 163 -20.16 6.87 -24.28
CA THR A 163 -21.15 6.00 -24.95
C THR A 163 -20.69 4.55 -24.94
N VAL A 164 -21.52 3.69 -24.38
CA VAL A 164 -21.32 2.23 -24.40
C VAL A 164 -22.26 1.62 -25.44
N LYS A 165 -21.72 0.79 -26.32
CA LYS A 165 -22.52 -0.05 -27.21
C LYS A 165 -22.84 -1.33 -26.46
N VAL A 166 -24.12 -1.64 -26.32
CA VAL A 166 -24.59 -2.86 -25.66
C VAL A 166 -25.35 -3.70 -26.67
N ALA A 167 -25.21 -5.00 -26.52
CA ALA A 167 -25.80 -5.98 -27.40
C ALA A 167 -26.52 -7.01 -26.53
N SER A 168 -27.77 -7.28 -26.88
CA SER A 168 -28.57 -8.33 -26.26
C SER A 168 -28.71 -9.47 -27.26
N VAL A 169 -28.43 -10.70 -26.82
CA VAL A 169 -28.75 -11.88 -27.62
C VAL A 169 -30.26 -12.02 -27.61
N LEU A 170 -30.89 -11.78 -28.76
CA LEU A 170 -32.30 -12.05 -29.00
C LEU A 170 -32.37 -13.22 -29.99
N GLY A 171 -32.48 -14.44 -29.47
CA GLY A 171 -32.70 -15.65 -30.27
C GLY A 171 -31.93 -16.85 -29.75
N LEU A 172 -32.63 -17.97 -29.56
CA LEU A 172 -32.04 -19.30 -29.56
C LEU A 172 -31.95 -19.73 -31.03
N GLU A 173 -30.77 -20.22 -31.42
CA GLU A 173 -30.45 -20.91 -32.68
C GLU A 173 -30.29 -20.07 -33.97
N GLY A 174 -29.09 -20.16 -34.55
CA GLY A 174 -28.91 -20.23 -36.00
C GLY A 174 -28.20 -19.08 -36.68
N ASP A 175 -28.64 -17.84 -36.49
CA ASP A 175 -28.06 -16.66 -37.14
C ASP A 175 -28.50 -15.38 -36.41
N VAL A 176 -27.87 -15.10 -35.27
CA VAL A 176 -28.28 -14.00 -34.40
C VAL A 176 -27.61 -12.71 -34.86
N MET A 177 -28.34 -11.90 -35.61
CA MET A 177 -27.99 -10.50 -35.83
C MET A 177 -27.96 -9.76 -34.49
N VAL A 178 -26.76 -9.48 -34.00
CA VAL A 178 -26.55 -8.74 -32.76
C VAL A 178 -26.84 -7.26 -32.99
N ALA A 179 -28.06 -6.83 -32.64
CA ALA A 179 -28.44 -5.43 -32.71
C ALA A 179 -27.72 -4.63 -31.60
N TRP A 180 -26.66 -3.92 -31.99
CA TRP A 180 -25.92 -3.03 -31.09
C TRP A 180 -26.73 -1.76 -30.80
N LYS A 181 -27.11 -1.58 -29.54
CA LYS A 181 -27.73 -0.35 -29.03
C LYS A 181 -26.65 0.55 -28.43
N LYS A 182 -26.63 1.82 -28.82
CA LYS A 182 -25.80 2.84 -28.14
C LYS A 182 -26.54 3.34 -26.90
N VAL A 183 -25.85 3.35 -25.76
CA VAL A 183 -26.36 3.86 -24.49
C VAL A 183 -25.35 4.89 -23.98
N ASP A 184 -25.85 6.09 -23.68
CA ASP A 184 -25.05 7.11 -23.00
C ASP A 184 -25.05 6.80 -21.50
N VAL A 185 -23.85 6.65 -20.95
CA VAL A 185 -23.66 6.25 -19.55
C VAL A 185 -23.44 7.47 -18.66
N LEU A 186 -23.23 8.65 -19.23
CA LEU A 186 -23.15 9.89 -18.46
C LEU A 186 -24.53 10.50 -18.26
N LYS A 187 -24.74 11.16 -17.13
CA LYS A 187 -25.95 11.97 -16.92
C LYS A 187 -25.96 13.19 -17.85
N LYS A 188 -27.16 13.72 -18.12
CA LYS A 188 -27.40 14.82 -19.08
C LYS A 188 -26.56 16.11 -18.88
N ASN A 189 -25.98 16.32 -17.69
CA ASN A 189 -25.14 17.49 -17.37
C ASN A 189 -23.69 17.11 -17.00
N ALA A 190 -23.33 15.83 -17.14
CA ALA A 190 -22.00 15.33 -16.84
C ALA A 190 -21.19 15.25 -18.14
N ASN A 191 -20.13 16.05 -18.23
CA ASN A 191 -19.08 15.88 -19.22
C ASN A 191 -17.84 15.30 -18.54
N LEU A 192 -16.96 14.61 -19.27
CA LEU A 192 -15.69 14.09 -18.72
C LEU A 192 -14.85 15.21 -18.11
N ASP A 193 -14.87 16.40 -18.73
CA ASP A 193 -14.12 17.57 -18.25
C ASP A 193 -14.62 18.09 -16.89
N ASN A 194 -15.87 17.76 -16.52
CA ASN A 194 -16.47 18.17 -15.25
C ASN A 194 -16.18 17.17 -14.12
N VAL A 195 -15.55 16.03 -14.41
CA VAL A 195 -15.18 15.06 -13.38
C VAL A 195 -13.87 15.53 -12.72
N PRO A 196 -13.90 15.95 -11.45
CA PRO A 196 -12.70 16.43 -10.76
C PRO A 196 -11.62 15.34 -10.76
N ASP A 197 -10.38 15.77 -10.93
CA ASP A 197 -9.17 14.94 -10.87
C ASP A 197 -9.08 13.84 -11.93
N ILE A 198 -9.94 13.81 -12.96
CA ILE A 198 -9.85 12.79 -14.03
C ILE A 198 -8.54 12.90 -14.81
N HIS A 199 -8.01 14.12 -14.93
CA HIS A 199 -6.72 14.39 -15.57
C HIS A 199 -5.53 14.08 -14.66
N ASP A 200 -5.74 14.07 -13.35
CA ASP A 200 -4.74 13.78 -12.31
C ASP A 200 -4.71 12.30 -11.91
N LEU A 201 -5.68 11.51 -12.37
CA LEU A 201 -5.61 10.06 -12.26
C LEU A 201 -4.31 9.58 -12.90
N PRO A 202 -3.48 8.81 -12.17
CA PRO A 202 -2.22 8.33 -12.71
C PRO A 202 -2.51 7.53 -13.97
N LYS A 203 -2.03 8.04 -15.11
CA LYS A 203 -2.01 7.30 -16.36
C LYS A 203 -1.17 6.07 -16.09
N ILE A 204 -1.84 4.92 -15.92
CA ILE A 204 -1.14 3.65 -15.87
C ILE A 204 -0.55 3.47 -17.27
N HIS A 205 0.74 3.81 -17.39
CA HIS A 205 1.53 3.55 -18.57
C HIS A 205 1.71 2.04 -18.65
N PHE A 206 0.70 1.36 -19.20
CA PHE A 206 0.90 0.01 -19.68
C PHE A 206 1.89 0.12 -20.83
N LYS A 207 3.15 -0.20 -20.57
CA LYS A 207 4.07 -0.62 -21.63
C LYS A 207 3.60 -2.00 -22.08
N SER A 208 2.45 -2.08 -22.74
CA SER A 208 1.95 -3.30 -23.38
C SER A 208 2.71 -3.60 -24.66
N LYS A 209 4.01 -3.30 -24.69
CA LYS A 209 4.91 -3.78 -25.73
C LYS A 209 5.71 -4.90 -25.11
N ILE A 210 5.14 -6.11 -25.15
CA ILE A 210 5.95 -7.33 -25.19
C ILE A 210 7.00 -7.06 -26.28
N SER A 211 8.29 -7.12 -25.91
CA SER A 211 9.37 -6.83 -26.85
C SER A 211 9.28 -7.78 -28.04
N ARG A 212 9.75 -7.35 -29.22
CA ARG A 212 9.77 -8.23 -30.40
C ARG A 212 10.48 -9.56 -30.10
N GLU A 213 11.57 -9.48 -29.35
CA GLU A 213 12.32 -10.64 -28.86
C GLU A 213 11.43 -11.58 -28.03
N LYS A 214 10.65 -11.04 -27.08
CA LYS A 214 9.78 -11.87 -26.25
C LYS A 214 8.56 -12.40 -27.01
N LYS A 215 8.06 -11.68 -28.02
CA LYS A 215 7.03 -12.21 -28.93
C LYS A 215 7.56 -13.42 -29.71
N ASN A 216 8.77 -13.33 -30.25
CA ASN A 216 9.41 -14.42 -30.99
C ASN A 216 9.70 -15.63 -30.09
N ASP A 217 10.14 -15.37 -28.85
CA ASP A 217 10.35 -16.40 -27.83
C ASP A 217 9.04 -17.16 -27.53
N ILE A 218 7.94 -16.44 -27.32
CA ILE A 218 6.61 -17.06 -27.10
C ILE A 218 6.16 -17.82 -28.34
N LEU A 219 6.31 -17.27 -29.55
CA LEU A 219 6.00 -17.97 -30.81
C LEU A 219 6.79 -19.28 -30.95
N GLY A 220 8.07 -19.29 -30.58
CA GLY A 220 8.89 -20.50 -30.58
C GLY A 220 8.48 -21.53 -29.52
N MET A 221 7.73 -21.12 -28.50
CA MET A 221 7.21 -22.01 -27.46
C MET A 221 5.82 -22.58 -27.79
N ILE A 222 5.12 -22.06 -28.81
CA ILE A 222 3.75 -22.47 -29.16
C ILE A 222 3.66 -23.95 -29.53
N ASP A 223 4.70 -24.51 -30.16
CA ASP A 223 4.72 -25.91 -30.57
C ASP A 223 4.69 -26.90 -29.39
N TYR A 224 5.00 -26.42 -28.18
CA TYR A 224 4.95 -27.23 -26.95
C TYR A 224 3.58 -27.21 -26.26
N ILE A 225 2.61 -26.43 -26.75
CA ILE A 225 1.24 -26.42 -26.23
C ILE A 225 0.49 -27.60 -26.85
N GLU A 226 -0.16 -28.44 -26.05
CA GLU A 226 -0.81 -29.66 -26.55
C GLU A 226 -2.13 -29.38 -27.30
N LYS A 227 -2.87 -28.35 -26.89
CA LYS A 227 -4.17 -28.00 -27.47
C LYS A 227 -4.02 -26.98 -28.59
N GLU A 228 -4.57 -27.27 -29.76
CA GLU A 228 -4.48 -26.38 -30.93
C GLU A 228 -5.28 -25.07 -30.74
N GLU A 229 -6.41 -25.13 -30.04
CA GLU A 229 -7.23 -23.95 -29.71
C GLU A 229 -6.44 -22.89 -28.92
N ASP A 230 -5.61 -23.34 -27.98
CA ASP A 230 -4.76 -22.45 -27.19
C ASP A 230 -3.63 -21.84 -28.05
N LYS A 231 -3.09 -22.61 -29.01
CA LYS A 231 -2.07 -22.09 -29.94
C LYS A 231 -2.61 -20.96 -30.80
N ASP A 232 -3.83 -21.12 -31.31
CA ASP A 232 -4.47 -20.12 -32.16
C ASP A 232 -4.78 -18.84 -31.38
N PHE A 233 -5.15 -18.96 -30.10
CA PHE A 233 -5.27 -17.79 -29.22
C PHE A 233 -3.96 -17.02 -29.11
N TYR A 234 -2.83 -17.70 -28.84
CA TYR A 234 -1.53 -17.02 -28.71
C TYR A 234 -1.03 -16.43 -30.03
N ARG A 235 -1.28 -17.09 -31.17
CA ARG A 235 -1.01 -16.54 -32.51
C ARG A 235 -1.79 -15.26 -32.73
N ALA A 236 -3.10 -15.27 -32.50
CA ALA A 236 -3.97 -14.11 -32.64
C ALA A 236 -3.58 -12.95 -31.67
N LEU A 237 -3.24 -13.28 -30.43
CA LEU A 237 -2.79 -12.30 -29.43
C LEU A 237 -1.52 -11.58 -29.86
N LEU A 238 -0.59 -12.28 -30.53
CA LEU A 238 0.70 -11.75 -30.94
C LEU A 238 0.68 -11.07 -32.32
N GLU A 239 -0.23 -11.51 -33.21
CA GLU A 239 -0.43 -10.99 -34.58
C GLU A 239 -1.18 -9.66 -34.65
N ASN A 240 -1.88 -9.24 -33.58
CA ASN A 240 -2.53 -7.93 -33.52
C ASN A 240 -1.52 -6.82 -33.82
N LYS A 241 -1.52 -6.37 -35.07
CA LYS A 241 -0.72 -5.26 -35.58
C LYS A 241 -1.14 -4.01 -34.83
N ASP A 242 -0.17 -3.18 -34.48
CA ASP A 242 -0.31 -1.98 -33.63
C ASP A 242 -1.26 -0.88 -34.19
N GLU A 243 -2.14 -1.15 -35.16
CA GLU A 243 -2.96 -0.13 -35.81
C GLU A 243 -4.42 -0.60 -35.99
N GLU A 244 -5.33 0.24 -35.49
CA GLU A 244 -6.79 0.18 -35.59
C GLU A 244 -7.56 -0.69 -34.56
N ALA A 245 -7.77 -0.03 -33.42
CA ALA A 245 -8.88 -0.19 -32.49
C ALA A 245 -8.78 -1.34 -31.46
N CYS A 246 -8.66 -0.95 -30.19
CA CYS A 246 -9.27 -1.69 -29.07
C CYS A 246 -10.79 -1.77 -29.29
N ASN A 247 -11.20 -2.66 -30.18
CA ASN A 247 -12.54 -3.18 -30.27
C ASN A 247 -12.51 -4.52 -29.55
N MET A 248 -12.48 -4.48 -28.23
CA MET A 248 -12.66 -5.70 -27.45
C MET A 248 -14.13 -6.10 -27.58
N GLU A 249 -14.39 -7.11 -28.39
CA GLU A 249 -15.65 -7.86 -28.39
C GLU A 249 -15.48 -9.00 -27.40
N VAL A 250 -16.06 -8.85 -26.21
CA VAL A 250 -16.15 -9.95 -25.24
C VAL A 250 -17.44 -10.68 -25.55
N SER A 251 -17.32 -11.85 -26.19
CA SER A 251 -18.43 -12.76 -26.44
C SER A 251 -18.37 -13.98 -25.53
N GLY A 252 -19.48 -14.27 -24.87
CA GLY A 252 -19.62 -15.42 -23.97
C GLY A 252 -19.15 -15.12 -22.55
N ILE A 253 -20.11 -14.99 -21.62
CA ILE A 253 -19.82 -15.17 -20.20
C ILE A 253 -20.09 -16.65 -19.91
N ASP A 254 -19.13 -17.50 -20.24
CA ASP A 254 -19.02 -18.80 -19.60
C ASP A 254 -18.14 -18.63 -18.34
N VAL A 255 -18.64 -19.17 -17.23
CA VAL A 255 -18.22 -18.85 -15.85
C VAL A 255 -16.85 -19.45 -15.46
N TYR A 256 -15.99 -19.77 -16.42
CA TYR A 256 -14.70 -20.40 -16.16
C TYR A 256 -13.56 -19.82 -17.01
N ASP A 257 -13.24 -18.53 -16.85
CA ASP A 257 -11.84 -18.09 -16.91
C ASP A 257 -11.64 -16.74 -16.18
N GLN A 258 -11.00 -16.80 -15.01
CA GLN A 258 -10.85 -15.68 -14.07
C GLN A 258 -9.65 -14.76 -14.37
N SER A 259 -8.93 -14.94 -15.48
CA SER A 259 -7.64 -14.26 -15.70
C SER A 259 -7.72 -12.99 -16.57
N VAL A 260 -8.64 -12.92 -17.54
CA VAL A 260 -8.75 -11.77 -18.47
C VAL A 260 -9.89 -10.82 -18.09
N PHE A 261 -10.96 -11.36 -17.48
CA PHE A 261 -11.98 -10.57 -16.79
C PHE A 261 -11.34 -9.72 -15.67
N ALA A 262 -10.33 -10.24 -14.98
CA ALA A 262 -9.59 -9.50 -13.96
C ALA A 262 -8.91 -8.22 -14.45
N PHE A 263 -8.72 -7.97 -15.75
CA PHE A 263 -7.92 -6.83 -16.20
C PHE A 263 -8.73 -5.56 -16.53
N LEU A 264 -9.88 -5.72 -17.18
CA LEU A 264 -10.79 -4.59 -17.49
C LEU A 264 -11.86 -4.39 -16.42
N VAL A 265 -12.28 -5.47 -15.78
CA VAL A 265 -13.10 -5.43 -14.58
C VAL A 265 -12.27 -5.03 -13.34
N SER A 266 -10.93 -5.10 -13.31
CA SER A 266 -10.17 -4.51 -12.18
C SER A 266 -10.21 -2.97 -12.12
N ARG A 267 -10.50 -2.27 -13.22
CA ARG A 267 -10.63 -0.80 -13.19
C ARG A 267 -12.03 -0.28 -12.85
N VAL A 268 -13.07 -1.09 -12.95
CA VAL A 268 -14.47 -0.66 -12.71
C VAL A 268 -15.27 -1.62 -11.80
N TYR A 269 -14.80 -2.85 -11.59
CA TYR A 269 -15.56 -3.97 -11.02
C TYR A 269 -14.83 -4.75 -9.89
N VAL A 270 -13.49 -4.70 -9.76
CA VAL A 270 -12.83 -4.86 -8.43
C VAL A 270 -13.39 -3.84 -7.44
N PHE A 271 -13.90 -2.73 -7.96
CA PHE A 271 -14.64 -1.73 -7.23
C PHE A 271 -16.11 -2.09 -6.90
N MET A 272 -16.76 -2.99 -7.67
CA MET A 272 -18.21 -3.26 -7.53
C MET A 272 -18.56 -4.69 -7.09
N THR A 273 -17.72 -5.72 -7.26
CA THR A 273 -18.11 -7.11 -6.90
C THR A 273 -17.56 -7.70 -5.63
N GLU A 274 -16.48 -7.21 -5.04
CA GLU A 274 -16.12 -7.66 -3.68
C GLU A 274 -17.10 -7.11 -2.62
N THR A 275 -17.75 -5.99 -2.90
CA THR A 275 -18.77 -5.39 -2.03
C THR A 275 -20.12 -6.12 -2.14
N ILE A 276 -20.49 -6.67 -3.30
CA ILE A 276 -21.78 -7.34 -3.49
C ILE A 276 -21.76 -8.80 -2.99
N LEU A 277 -20.63 -9.52 -3.08
CA LEU A 277 -20.53 -10.89 -2.55
C LEU A 277 -20.37 -10.95 -1.01
N ASN A 278 -19.90 -9.87 -0.37
CA ASN A 278 -19.77 -9.80 1.10
C ASN A 278 -21.01 -9.21 1.81
N LEU A 279 -22.02 -8.73 1.06
CA LEU A 279 -23.22 -8.10 1.63
C LEU A 279 -24.41 -9.04 1.90
N GLY A 280 -24.28 -10.36 1.71
CA GLY A 280 -25.19 -11.32 2.35
C GLY A 280 -26.70 -11.16 2.05
N LEU A 281 -27.09 -10.61 0.91
CA LEU A 281 -28.49 -10.43 0.53
C LEU A 281 -28.93 -11.46 -0.53
N THR A 282 -29.26 -12.68 -0.08
CA THR A 282 -30.47 -13.48 -0.40
C THR A 282 -30.32 -14.96 0.03
N PRO A 283 -31.41 -15.70 0.32
CA PRO A 283 -31.36 -16.94 1.10
C PRO A 283 -30.80 -18.13 0.31
N ARG A 284 -29.73 -18.70 0.85
CA ARG A 284 -28.95 -19.89 0.41
C ARG A 284 -29.75 -21.18 0.12
N ARG A 285 -31.08 -21.21 0.34
CA ARG A 285 -31.91 -22.43 0.28
C ARG A 285 -32.56 -22.73 -1.08
N LYS A 286 -32.62 -21.78 -2.02
CA LYS A 286 -33.19 -22.05 -3.36
C LYS A 286 -32.18 -22.56 -4.40
N LEU A 287 -30.88 -22.41 -4.16
CA LEU A 287 -29.82 -22.81 -5.09
C LEU A 287 -29.39 -24.28 -4.94
N MET A 288 -29.51 -24.86 -3.73
CA MET A 288 -29.17 -26.27 -3.50
C MET A 288 -30.18 -27.26 -4.14
N ASN A 289 -31.43 -26.82 -4.38
CA ASN A 289 -32.44 -27.67 -5.03
C ASN A 289 -32.31 -27.69 -6.57
N LEU A 290 -31.57 -26.77 -7.17
CA LEU A 290 -31.34 -26.79 -8.63
C LEU A 290 -30.16 -27.70 -9.00
N VAL A 291 -29.16 -27.81 -8.12
CA VAL A 291 -27.97 -28.65 -8.36
C VAL A 291 -28.30 -30.14 -8.19
N SER A 292 -29.19 -30.52 -7.26
CA SER A 292 -29.58 -31.92 -7.08
C SER A 292 -30.53 -32.49 -8.16
N SER A 293 -31.07 -31.64 -9.04
CA SER A 293 -31.90 -32.09 -10.19
C SER A 293 -31.13 -32.18 -11.50
N LEU A 294 -29.91 -31.66 -11.58
CA LEU A 294 -29.06 -31.72 -12.79
C LEU A 294 -28.04 -32.86 -12.77
N GLU A 295 -27.91 -33.58 -11.65
CA GLU A 295 -27.05 -34.76 -11.55
C GLU A 295 -27.79 -36.09 -11.79
N ARG A 296 -29.02 -36.05 -12.34
CA ARG A 296 -29.83 -37.26 -12.54
C ARG A 296 -30.49 -37.46 -13.91
N ASP A 297 -30.15 -36.65 -14.92
CA ASP A 297 -30.49 -36.91 -16.33
C ASP A 297 -29.23 -36.83 -17.20
#